data_AF-A0AAE1RJP6-F1
#
_entry.id   AF-A0AAE1RJP6-F1
#
_cell.length_a   1.000
_cell.length_b   1.000
_cell.length_c   1.000
_cell.angle_alpha   90.00
_cell.angle_beta   90.00
_cell.angle_gamma   90.00
#
_symmetry.space_group_name_H-M   'P 1'
#
loop_
_entity.id
_entity.type
_entity.pdbx_description
1 polymer ?
#
loop_
_entity_poly.entity_id
_entity_poly.type
_entity_poly.pdbx_seq_one_letter_code
_entity_poly.pdbx_strand_id
1 'polypeptide(L)'
;MELFETMPSSKTILTAATSLTASTILFRSIASDLVPEQLQLFFSSRFQKLSNRLSSQLIVVIEECEGLTSNQMFDAVNVYLGTKANAWTQRIKVNKPDKVEELAVTVDRYQEVTDYYENVKFTWIMKFRGIQQSEKSTNPKTQLRYFELSFHKKQKEMSFKSYLPYIVRRAKEI
;
A
#
# COMPACT_ATOMS: atom_id res chain seq x y z
N MET A 1 -45.74 23.94 -12.70
CA MET A 1 -44.91 23.98 -11.48
C MET A 1 -43.46 23.87 -11.96
N GLU A 2 -42.89 25.01 -12.37
CA GLU A 2 -41.53 25.08 -12.90
C GLU A 2 -40.67 25.82 -11.88
N LEU A 3 -39.67 25.11 -11.35
CA LEU A 3 -38.61 25.68 -10.53
C LEU A 3 -37.65 26.41 -11.48
N PHE A 4 -37.84 27.73 -11.62
CA PHE A 4 -36.84 28.57 -12.27
C PHE A 4 -35.61 28.67 -11.36
N GLU A 5 -34.58 27.91 -11.69
CA GLU A 5 -33.20 28.08 -11.23
C GLU A 5 -32.75 29.52 -11.51
N THR A 6 -32.68 30.34 -10.46
CA THR A 6 -32.17 31.71 -10.54
C THR A 6 -30.64 31.66 -10.48
N MET A 7 -29.97 31.79 -11.63
CA MET A 7 -28.51 31.87 -11.64
C MET A 7 -28.04 33.14 -10.91
N PRO A 8 -27.10 33.02 -9.95
CA PRO A 8 -26.60 34.19 -9.22
C PRO A 8 -25.86 35.14 -10.17
N SER A 9 -26.08 36.45 -9.97
CA SER A 9 -25.40 37.50 -10.75
C SER A 9 -23.88 37.38 -10.64
N SER A 10 -23.15 37.76 -11.70
CA SER A 10 -21.68 37.77 -11.72
C SER A 10 -21.06 38.56 -10.56
N LYS A 11 -21.72 39.65 -10.12
CA LYS A 11 -21.32 40.40 -8.93
C LYS A 11 -21.45 39.59 -7.65
N THR A 12 -22.53 38.82 -7.49
CA THR A 12 -22.75 37.94 -6.34
C THR A 12 -21.72 36.82 -6.27
N ILE A 13 -21.39 36.21 -7.41
CA ILE A 13 -20.35 35.19 -7.50
C ILE A 13 -18.99 35.80 -7.17
N LEU A 14 -18.67 36.98 -7.72
CA LEU A 14 -17.42 37.68 -7.43
C LEU A 14 -17.31 38.05 -5.94
N THR A 15 -18.37 38.59 -5.33
CA THR A 15 -18.39 38.92 -3.89
C THR A 15 -18.27 37.66 -3.02
N ALA A 16 -18.98 36.58 -3.36
CA ALA A 16 -18.84 35.32 -2.63
C ALA A 16 -17.42 34.75 -2.75
N ALA A 17 -16.83 34.80 -3.95
CA ALA A 17 -15.46 34.37 -4.18
C ALA A 17 -14.44 35.25 -3.44
N THR A 18 -14.61 36.57 -3.42
CA THR A 18 -13.72 37.48 -2.69
C THR A 18 -13.86 37.31 -1.19
N SER A 19 -15.07 37.16 -0.65
CA SER A 19 -15.30 36.87 0.76
C SER A 19 -14.67 35.52 1.16
N LEU A 20 -14.85 34.47 0.36
CA LEU A 20 -14.21 33.17 0.61
C LEU A 20 -12.69 33.28 0.55
N THR A 21 -12.15 34.01 -0.42
CA THR A 21 -10.70 34.24 -0.55
C THR A 21 -10.15 35.03 0.65
N ALA A 22 -10.83 36.09 1.07
CA ALA A 22 -10.46 36.85 2.25
C ALA A 22 -10.52 36.00 3.53
N SER A 23 -11.60 35.24 3.73
CA SER A 23 -11.74 34.33 4.88
C SER A 23 -10.67 33.25 4.90
N THR A 24 -10.31 32.67 3.74
CA THR A 24 -9.26 31.64 3.66
C THR A 24 -7.87 32.21 3.93
N ILE A 25 -7.57 33.42 3.44
CA ILE A 25 -6.30 34.12 3.73
C ILE A 25 -6.19 34.44 5.22
N LEU A 26 -7.24 34.99 5.82
CA LEU A 26 -7.26 35.30 7.25
C LEU A 26 -7.12 34.04 8.10
N PHE A 27 -7.87 32.98 7.78
CA PHE A 27 -7.77 31.70 8.45
C PHE A 27 -6.35 31.12 8.35
N ARG A 28 -5.74 31.16 7.15
CA ARG A 28 -4.38 30.66 6.92
C ARG A 28 -3.34 31.46 7.71
N SER A 29 -3.47 32.79 7.77
CA SER A 29 -2.58 33.66 8.55
C SER A 29 -2.66 33.33 10.05
N ILE A 30 -3.87 33.23 10.59
CA ILE A 30 -4.07 32.87 11.99
C ILE A 30 -3.55 31.45 12.27
N ALA A 31 -3.81 30.50 11.38
CA ALA A 31 -3.34 29.14 11.51
C ALA A 31 -1.80 29.03 11.43
N SER A 32 -1.13 29.78 10.56
CA SER A 32 0.35 29.77 10.50
C SER A 32 0.99 30.39 11.74
N ASP A 33 0.36 31.42 12.31
CA ASP A 33 0.94 32.16 13.44
C ASP A 33 0.64 31.49 14.79
N LEU A 34 -0.51 30.79 14.91
CA LEU A 34 -0.99 30.18 16.15
C LEU A 34 -0.88 28.65 16.20
N VAL A 35 -0.64 27.95 15.08
CA VAL A 35 -0.54 26.48 15.07
C VAL A 35 0.93 26.07 14.93
N PRO A 36 1.64 25.88 16.05
CA PRO A 36 2.97 25.29 16.04
C PRO A 36 3.03 23.99 15.25
N GLU A 37 4.18 23.72 14.63
CA GLU A 37 4.48 22.45 13.98
C GLU A 37 4.18 21.24 14.90
N GLN A 38 4.38 21.43 16.20
CA GLN A 38 4.06 20.45 17.24
C GLN A 38 2.58 20.04 17.26
N LEU A 39 1.65 20.98 17.03
CA LEU A 39 0.22 20.67 16.95
C LEU A 39 -0.09 19.91 15.66
N GLN A 40 0.53 20.23 14.54
CA GLN A 40 0.34 19.49 13.29
C GLN A 40 0.80 18.03 13.43
N LEU A 41 1.96 17.81 14.06
CA LEU A 41 2.46 16.46 14.38
C LEU A 41 1.57 15.74 15.42
N PHE A 42 1.04 16.47 16.40
CA PHE A 42 0.12 15.91 17.38
C PHE A 42 -1.21 15.48 16.72
N PHE A 43 -1.86 16.36 15.97
CA PHE A 43 -3.12 16.05 15.29
C PHE A 43 -2.95 14.98 14.23
N SER A 44 -1.89 15.02 13.41
CA SER A 44 -1.62 13.98 12.43
C SER A 44 -1.40 12.62 13.09
N SER A 45 -0.59 12.53 14.15
CA SER A 45 -0.37 11.26 14.86
C SER A 45 -1.64 10.75 15.56
N ARG A 46 -2.48 11.63 16.10
CA ARG A 46 -3.76 11.27 16.74
C ARG A 46 -4.80 10.84 15.70
N PHE A 47 -4.88 11.54 14.58
CA PHE A 47 -5.74 11.19 13.45
C PHE A 47 -5.31 9.87 12.82
N GLN A 48 -4.01 9.64 12.65
CA GLN A 48 -3.48 8.37 12.17
C GLN A 48 -3.76 7.23 13.16
N LYS A 49 -3.61 7.45 14.47
CA LYS A 49 -4.01 6.47 15.49
C LYS A 49 -5.50 6.16 15.46
N LEU A 50 -6.36 7.17 15.29
CA LEU A 50 -7.80 6.99 15.20
C LEU A 50 -8.20 6.26 13.91
N SER A 51 -7.63 6.67 12.78
CA SER A 51 -7.78 6.02 11.48
C SER A 51 -7.38 4.54 11.57
N ASN A 52 -6.24 4.22 12.20
CA ASN A 52 -5.80 2.84 12.40
C ASN A 52 -6.75 2.02 13.30
N ARG A 53 -7.40 2.66 14.28
CA ARG A 53 -8.42 2.02 15.13
C ARG A 53 -9.70 1.74 14.37
N LEU A 54 -10.16 2.68 13.54
CA LEU A 54 -11.37 2.55 12.72
C LEU A 54 -11.15 1.71 11.46
N SER A 55 -9.90 1.59 11.01
CA SER A 55 -9.54 0.77 9.87
C SER A 55 -9.91 -0.69 10.16
N SER A 56 -10.71 -1.25 9.26
CA SER A 56 -11.05 -2.67 9.30
C SER A 56 -10.01 -3.55 8.59
N GLN A 57 -8.95 -2.94 8.05
CA GLN A 57 -7.90 -3.62 7.29
C GLN A 57 -6.71 -3.99 8.20
N LEU A 58 -6.18 -5.18 7.99
CA LEU A 58 -4.93 -5.66 8.56
C LEU A 58 -3.90 -5.76 7.43
N ILE A 59 -2.68 -5.32 7.71
CA ILE A 59 -1.54 -5.43 6.79
C ILE A 59 -0.51 -6.37 7.44
N VAL A 60 -0.15 -7.43 6.74
CA VAL A 60 0.96 -8.33 7.10
C VAL A 60 2.15 -7.97 6.23
N VAL A 61 3.32 -7.79 6.85
CA VAL A 61 4.58 -7.49 6.15
C VAL A 61 5.43 -8.74 6.13
N ILE A 62 5.92 -9.11 4.95
CA ILE A 62 6.78 -10.28 4.74
C ILE A 62 8.05 -9.78 4.06
N GLU A 63 9.13 -9.65 4.84
CA GLU A 63 10.43 -9.16 4.34
C GLU A 63 11.18 -10.27 3.59
N GLU A 64 11.97 -9.90 2.58
CA GLU A 64 12.80 -10.83 1.77
C GLU A 64 13.81 -11.60 2.61
N CYS A 65 14.44 -10.90 3.56
CA CYS A 65 15.40 -11.49 4.49
C CYS A 65 15.15 -10.96 5.90
N GLU A 66 15.35 -11.83 6.89
CA GLU A 66 15.51 -11.44 8.29
C GLU A 66 17.00 -11.48 8.63
N GLY A 67 17.66 -10.33 8.55
CA GLY A 67 19.11 -10.23 8.63
C GLY A 67 19.80 -10.88 7.43
N LEU A 68 20.58 -11.95 7.67
CA LEU A 68 21.29 -12.71 6.62
C LEU A 68 20.50 -13.93 6.12
N THR A 69 19.37 -14.25 6.76
CA THR A 69 18.57 -15.43 6.44
C THR A 69 17.46 -15.05 5.46
N SER A 70 17.34 -15.77 4.35
CA SER A 70 16.23 -15.58 3.42
C SER A 70 14.92 -16.08 4.03
N ASN A 71 13.83 -15.38 3.75
CA ASN A 71 12.52 -15.72 4.25
C ASN A 71 11.82 -16.68 3.28
N GLN A 72 11.66 -17.94 3.67
CA GLN A 72 10.98 -18.95 2.84
C GLN A 72 9.54 -18.56 2.50
N MET A 73 8.87 -17.81 3.38
CA MET A 73 7.53 -17.31 3.10
C MET A 73 7.54 -16.27 1.97
N PHE A 74 8.57 -15.42 1.93
CA PHE A 74 8.73 -14.45 0.84
C PHE A 74 8.93 -15.17 -0.50
N ASP A 75 9.79 -16.19 -0.53
CA ASP A 75 10.06 -16.97 -1.75
C ASP A 75 8.80 -17.67 -2.25
N ALA A 76 8.05 -18.31 -1.34
CA ALA A 76 6.78 -18.97 -1.67
C ALA A 76 5.75 -17.99 -2.23
N VAL A 77 5.60 -16.81 -1.62
CA VAL A 77 4.69 -15.76 -2.10
C VAL A 77 5.12 -15.28 -3.49
N ASN A 78 6.42 -15.07 -3.70
CA ASN A 78 6.94 -14.56 -4.97
C ASN A 78 6.64 -15.50 -6.14
N VAL A 79 6.75 -16.82 -5.93
CA VAL A 79 6.38 -17.85 -6.90
C VAL A 79 4.87 -17.92 -7.09
N TYR A 80 4.11 -18.05 -5.99
CA TYR A 80 2.66 -18.18 -6.02
C TYR A 80 1.96 -17.01 -6.70
N LEU A 81 2.36 -15.77 -6.39
CA LEU A 81 1.73 -14.59 -7.01
C LEU A 81 2.06 -14.48 -8.51
N GLY A 82 3.17 -15.10 -8.96
CA GLY A 82 3.47 -15.25 -10.37
C GLY A 82 2.36 -15.96 -11.16
N THR A 83 1.69 -16.94 -10.54
CA THR A 83 0.56 -17.67 -11.15
C THR A 83 -0.77 -16.92 -11.01
N LYS A 84 -0.80 -15.77 -10.33
CA LYS A 84 -2.00 -14.96 -10.09
C LYS A 84 -2.08 -13.74 -10.98
N ALA A 85 -1.17 -13.61 -11.95
CA ALA A 85 -1.29 -12.63 -13.01
C ALA A 85 -2.65 -12.81 -13.73
N ASN A 86 -3.45 -11.75 -13.75
CA ASN A 86 -4.76 -11.70 -14.38
C ASN A 86 -4.78 -10.63 -15.49
N ALA A 87 -5.91 -10.48 -16.18
CA ALA A 87 -6.06 -9.50 -17.26
C ALA A 87 -5.81 -8.03 -16.84
N TRP A 88 -5.88 -7.73 -15.54
CA TRP A 88 -5.63 -6.39 -14.97
C TRP A 88 -4.20 -6.21 -14.48
N THR A 89 -3.38 -7.26 -14.52
CA THR A 89 -1.97 -7.20 -14.13
C THR A 89 -1.20 -6.47 -15.21
N GLN A 90 -0.70 -5.28 -14.89
CA GLN A 90 -0.04 -4.41 -15.86
C GLN A 90 1.44 -4.75 -16.02
N ARG A 91 2.07 -5.30 -14.96
CA ARG A 91 3.50 -5.52 -14.91
C ARG A 91 3.82 -6.88 -14.28
N ILE A 92 4.43 -7.75 -15.07
CA ILE A 92 5.01 -9.03 -14.62
C ILE A 92 6.52 -9.01 -14.87
N LYS A 93 7.25 -9.72 -14.02
CA LYS A 93 8.69 -9.94 -14.15
C LYS A 93 8.94 -11.40 -14.46
N VAL A 94 9.69 -11.68 -15.52
CA VAL A 94 10.04 -13.04 -15.93
C VAL A 94 11.53 -13.24 -15.77
N ASN A 95 11.94 -14.34 -15.14
CA ASN A 95 13.33 -14.73 -15.00
C ASN A 95 13.49 -16.18 -15.49
N LYS A 96 14.61 -16.52 -16.13
CA LYS A 96 15.00 -17.91 -16.43
C LYS A 96 16.24 -18.24 -15.61
N PRO A 97 16.13 -18.97 -14.49
CA PRO A 97 17.32 -19.41 -13.75
C PRO A 97 18.13 -20.37 -14.62
N ASP A 98 19.47 -20.26 -14.64
CA ASP A 98 20.35 -21.06 -15.51
C ASP A 98 20.20 -22.59 -15.33
N LYS A 99 19.65 -23.03 -14.19
CA LYS A 99 19.50 -24.44 -13.80
C LYS A 99 18.05 -24.96 -13.88
N VAL A 100 17.10 -24.15 -14.35
CA VAL A 100 15.68 -24.53 -14.45
C VAL A 100 15.24 -24.36 -15.91
N GLU A 101 14.63 -25.39 -16.49
CA GLU A 101 14.18 -25.34 -17.89
C GLU A 101 13.05 -24.32 -18.09
N GLU A 102 12.19 -24.17 -17.06
CA GLU A 102 11.00 -23.33 -17.05
C GLU A 102 11.26 -21.86 -16.69
N LEU A 103 10.41 -20.98 -17.23
CA LEU A 103 10.42 -19.55 -16.95
C LEU A 103 9.75 -19.26 -15.59
N ALA A 104 10.47 -18.63 -14.67
CA ALA A 104 9.91 -18.13 -13.42
C ALA A 104 9.22 -16.78 -13.65
N VAL A 105 7.89 -16.78 -13.64
CA VAL A 105 7.07 -15.57 -13.68
C VAL A 105 6.83 -15.09 -12.25
N THR A 106 7.03 -13.79 -12.02
CA THR A 106 6.91 -13.12 -10.72
C THR A 106 6.20 -11.78 -10.91
N VAL A 107 5.70 -11.20 -9.83
CA VAL A 107 5.02 -9.90 -9.86
C VAL A 107 6.04 -8.76 -9.85
N ASP A 108 5.85 -7.73 -10.68
CA ASP A 108 6.73 -6.55 -10.70
C ASP A 108 6.45 -5.59 -9.52
N ARG A 109 7.35 -4.64 -9.33
CA ARG A 109 7.32 -3.64 -8.25
C ARG A 109 6.02 -2.84 -8.28
N TYR A 110 5.42 -2.65 -7.10
CA TYR A 110 4.20 -1.87 -6.89
C TYR A 110 2.97 -2.36 -7.66
N GLN A 111 3.04 -3.53 -8.31
CA GLN A 111 1.88 -4.14 -8.94
C GLN A 111 0.99 -4.73 -7.85
N GLU A 112 -0.25 -4.25 -7.78
CA GLU A 112 -1.27 -4.85 -6.93
C GLU A 112 -1.76 -6.15 -7.58
N VAL A 113 -1.80 -7.23 -6.78
CA VAL A 113 -2.35 -8.52 -7.17
C VAL A 113 -3.46 -8.89 -6.20
N THR A 114 -4.65 -9.14 -6.74
CA THR A 114 -5.79 -9.62 -5.97
C THR A 114 -5.89 -11.14 -6.10
N ASP A 115 -6.00 -11.81 -4.96
CA ASP A 115 -6.28 -13.24 -4.87
C ASP A 115 -7.57 -13.47 -4.06
N TYR A 116 -8.24 -14.58 -4.35
CA TYR A 116 -9.44 -15.01 -3.65
C TYR A 116 -9.22 -16.39 -3.07
N TYR A 117 -9.37 -16.53 -1.76
CA TYR A 117 -9.25 -17.78 -1.04
C TYR A 117 -10.54 -18.00 -0.23
N GLU A 118 -11.26 -19.08 -0.52
CA GLU A 118 -12.59 -19.38 0.06
C GLU A 118 -13.52 -18.15 0.06
N ASN A 119 -13.62 -17.47 -1.10
CA ASN A 119 -14.42 -16.25 -1.32
C ASN A 119 -13.98 -15.02 -0.51
N VAL A 120 -12.84 -15.07 0.18
CA VAL A 120 -12.23 -13.91 0.85
C VAL A 120 -11.19 -13.28 -0.06
N LYS A 121 -11.30 -11.95 -0.24
CA LYS A 121 -10.35 -11.16 -1.02
C LYS A 121 -9.08 -10.89 -0.20
N PHE A 122 -7.93 -11.17 -0.80
CA PHE A 122 -6.60 -10.82 -0.31
C PHE A 122 -5.89 -9.96 -1.36
N THR A 123 -5.30 -8.84 -0.92
CA THR A 123 -4.58 -7.92 -1.80
C THR A 123 -3.09 -7.94 -1.46
N TRP A 124 -2.27 -8.14 -2.49
CA TRP A 124 -0.82 -8.21 -2.39
C TRP A 124 -0.16 -7.06 -3.14
N ILE A 125 0.92 -6.52 -2.58
CA ILE A 125 1.78 -5.55 -3.26
C ILE A 125 3.25 -5.76 -2.87
N MET A 126 4.15 -5.74 -3.86
CA MET A 126 5.58 -5.73 -3.61
C MET A 126 6.07 -4.29 -3.41
N LYS A 127 6.74 -4.03 -2.30
CA LYS A 127 7.32 -2.72 -1.95
C LYS A 127 8.81 -2.81 -1.65
N PHE A 128 9.42 -1.63 -1.60
CA PHE A 128 10.86 -1.44 -1.44
C PHE A 128 11.09 -0.43 -0.31
N ARG A 129 11.99 -0.76 0.61
CA ARG A 129 12.49 0.16 1.63
C ARG A 129 13.94 0.50 1.30
N GLY A 130 14.26 1.79 1.17
CA GLY A 130 15.66 2.22 1.03
C GLY A 130 16.44 1.92 2.31
N ILE A 131 17.63 1.35 2.18
CA ILE A 131 18.55 1.16 3.30
C ILE A 131 19.54 2.33 3.29
N GLN A 132 19.63 3.08 4.39
CA GLN A 132 20.68 4.09 4.58
C GLN A 132 22.04 3.35 4.63
N GLN A 133 22.94 3.71 3.73
CA GLN A 133 24.19 2.99 3.52
C GLN A 133 25.16 3.25 4.67
N SER A 134 25.79 2.19 5.19
CA SER A 134 27.04 2.31 5.95
C SER A 134 28.20 2.12 4.97
N GLU A 135 29.24 2.95 5.08
CA GLU A 135 30.40 3.05 4.18
C GLU A 135 31.20 1.74 3.95
N LYS A 136 30.84 0.65 4.64
CA LYS A 136 31.62 -0.61 4.67
C LYS A 136 30.99 -1.82 3.97
N SER A 137 29.93 -1.67 3.18
CA SER A 137 29.26 -2.83 2.55
C SER A 137 29.68 -3.04 1.08
N THR A 138 30.22 -4.22 0.79
CA THR A 138 30.72 -4.64 -0.55
C THR A 138 29.61 -5.15 -1.49
N ASN A 139 28.36 -5.25 -1.02
CA ASN A 139 27.23 -5.76 -1.82
C ASN A 139 26.11 -4.71 -1.94
N PRO A 140 25.77 -4.23 -3.16
CA PRO A 140 24.85 -3.12 -3.35
C PRO A 140 23.40 -3.61 -3.46
N LYS A 141 22.79 -4.08 -2.36
CA LYS A 141 21.32 -4.02 -2.26
C LYS A 141 20.96 -2.74 -1.53
N THR A 142 20.82 -1.65 -2.29
CA THR A 142 20.38 -0.33 -1.79
C THR A 142 18.92 -0.31 -1.35
N GLN A 143 18.16 -1.38 -1.61
CA GLN A 143 16.72 -1.48 -1.31
C GLN A 143 16.35 -2.88 -0.80
N LEU A 144 15.66 -2.94 0.33
CA LEU A 144 15.06 -4.14 0.90
C LEU A 144 13.68 -4.37 0.28
N ARG A 145 13.43 -5.57 -0.24
CA ARG A 145 12.13 -5.96 -0.79
C ARG A 145 11.26 -6.59 0.28
N TYR A 146 9.97 -6.32 0.21
CA TYR A 146 8.99 -6.95 1.07
C TYR A 146 7.62 -6.98 0.38
N PHE A 147 6.79 -7.93 0.77
CA PHE A 147 5.39 -7.95 0.40
C PHE A 147 4.53 -7.38 1.53
N GLU A 148 3.52 -6.61 1.15
CA GLU A 148 2.39 -6.31 2.01
C GLU A 148 1.18 -7.12 1.56
N LEU A 149 0.60 -7.85 2.51
CA LEU A 149 -0.67 -8.52 2.37
C LEU A 149 -1.74 -7.74 3.13
N SER A 150 -2.78 -7.33 2.43
CA SER A 150 -3.90 -6.56 2.95
C SER A 150 -5.19 -7.36 2.90
N PHE A 151 -5.91 -7.41 4.03
CA PHE A 151 -7.24 -8.05 4.13
C PHE A 151 -8.02 -7.53 5.34
N HIS A 152 -9.29 -7.90 5.45
CA HIS A 152 -10.14 -7.48 6.57
C HIS A 152 -9.73 -8.15 7.90
N LYS A 153 -9.55 -7.40 8.99
CA LYS A 153 -9.11 -7.87 10.33
C LYS A 153 -9.83 -9.12 10.85
N LYS A 154 -11.13 -9.25 10.56
CA LYS A 154 -11.94 -10.46 10.89
C LYS A 154 -11.36 -11.76 10.32
N GLN A 155 -10.63 -11.69 9.21
CA GLN A 155 -10.04 -12.84 8.52
C GLN A 155 -8.60 -13.12 8.98
N LYS A 156 -8.15 -12.50 10.08
CA LYS A 156 -6.81 -12.71 10.63
C LYS A 156 -6.52 -14.18 10.86
N GLU A 157 -7.39 -14.89 11.58
CA GLU A 157 -7.17 -16.28 11.93
C GLU A 157 -7.08 -17.18 10.69
N MET A 158 -8.01 -17.01 9.75
CA MET A 158 -8.03 -17.71 8.47
C MET A 158 -6.76 -17.45 7.65
N SER A 159 -6.30 -16.19 7.62
CA SER A 159 -5.07 -15.81 6.93
C SER A 159 -3.87 -16.60 7.45
N PHE A 160 -3.67 -16.61 8.77
CA PHE A 160 -2.49 -17.23 9.38
C PHE A 160 -2.56 -18.76 9.45
N LYS A 161 -3.75 -19.31 9.68
CA LYS A 161 -3.92 -20.77 9.87
C LYS A 161 -4.17 -21.53 8.57
N SER A 162 -4.73 -20.89 7.54
CA SER A 162 -5.09 -21.57 6.30
C SER A 162 -4.46 -20.96 5.06
N TYR A 163 -4.66 -19.65 4.83
CA TYR A 163 -4.27 -19.02 3.57
C TYR A 163 -2.75 -18.98 3.33
N LEU A 164 -1.98 -18.50 4.31
CA LEU A 164 -0.52 -18.46 4.19
C LEU A 164 0.10 -19.87 4.07
N PRO A 165 -0.32 -20.87 4.89
CA PRO A 165 0.11 -22.26 4.67
C PRO A 165 -0.31 -22.85 3.32
N TYR A 166 -1.48 -22.46 2.79
CA TYR A 166 -1.92 -22.85 1.46
C TYR A 166 -0.97 -22.32 0.37
N ILE A 167 -0.57 -21.05 0.45
CA ILE A 167 0.42 -20.45 -0.47
C ILE A 167 1.72 -21.23 -0.46
N VAL A 168 2.25 -21.54 0.73
CA VAL A 168 3.50 -22.30 0.87
C VAL A 168 3.40 -23.70 0.24
N ARG A 169 2.25 -24.38 0.39
CA ARG A 169 2.03 -25.68 -0.24
C ARG A 169 1.96 -25.56 -1.76
N ARG A 170 1.17 -24.63 -2.28
CA ARG A 170 1.03 -24.40 -3.72
C ARG A 170 2.34 -24.00 -4.39
N ALA A 171 3.14 -23.17 -3.73
CA ALA A 171 4.44 -22.76 -4.24
C ALA A 171 5.43 -23.91 -4.42
N LYS A 172 5.25 -25.05 -3.73
CA LYS A 172 6.09 -26.26 -3.90
C LYS A 172 5.61 -27.16 -5.04
N GLU A 173 4.39 -26.95 -5.51
CA GLU A 173 3.79 -27.69 -6.63
C GLU A 173 4.10 -27.02 -7.99
N ILE A 174 4.70 -25.83 -7.96
CA ILE A 174 5.15 -25.03 -9.11
C ILE A 174 6.66 -25.23 -9.24
#